data_AF-A0AA42CQZ3-F1
#
_entry.id   AF-A0AA42CQZ3-F1
#
_cell.length_a   1.000
_cell.length_b   1.000
_cell.length_c   1.000
_cell.angle_alpha   90.00
_cell.angle_beta   90.00
_cell.angle_gamma   90.00
#
_symmetry.space_group_name_H-M   'P 1'
#
loop_
_entity.id
_entity.type
_entity.pdbx_description
1 polymer ?
#
loop_
_entity_poly.entity_id
_entity_poly.type
_entity_poly.pdbx_seq_one_letter_code
_entity_poly.pdbx_strand_id
1 'polypeptide(L)'
;MILLPALLLLAPAASAPAPDVVVTSLRKLRIATQVDGGKVTGCHARVSSGDGGIDRAACAATVACFNGGVTQPEPLADCVEAKVAALVRERGGQ
;
A
#
# COMPACT_ATOMS: atom_id res chain seq x y z
N MET A 1 -1.03 11.92 -53.91
CA MET A 1 -0.23 11.31 -52.82
C MET A 1 -0.10 12.33 -51.73
N ILE A 2 -0.62 12.07 -50.52
CA ILE A 2 -0.10 12.54 -49.23
C ILE A 2 -0.74 11.61 -48.20
N LEU A 3 0.07 10.71 -47.64
CA LEU A 3 -0.29 9.87 -46.49
C LEU A 3 -0.12 10.73 -45.23
N LEU A 4 -1.18 10.88 -44.42
CA LEU A 4 -1.05 11.39 -43.06
C LEU A 4 -0.56 10.23 -42.15
N PRO A 5 0.51 10.43 -41.36
CA PRO A 5 0.95 9.42 -40.40
C PRO A 5 0.01 9.43 -39.19
N ALA A 6 -0.53 8.26 -38.87
CA ALA A 6 -1.25 8.01 -37.63
C ALA A 6 -0.28 8.11 -36.45
N LEU A 7 -0.34 9.22 -35.69
CA LEU A 7 0.25 9.27 -34.36
C LEU A 7 -0.57 8.33 -33.45
N LEU A 8 -0.01 7.14 -33.20
CA LEU A 8 -0.41 6.33 -32.05
C LEU A 8 -0.10 7.11 -30.78
N LEU A 9 -1.13 7.71 -30.18
CA LEU A 9 -1.06 8.18 -28.81
C LEU A 9 -0.84 6.96 -27.91
N LEU A 10 0.37 6.82 -27.37
CA LEU A 10 0.61 6.03 -26.17
C LEU A 10 -0.22 6.64 -25.05
N ALA A 11 -1.37 6.03 -24.74
CA ALA A 11 -2.10 6.33 -23.54
C ALA A 11 -1.23 5.94 -22.32
N PRO A 12 -1.03 6.83 -21.33
CA PRO A 12 -0.42 6.43 -20.08
C PRO A 12 -1.33 5.38 -19.44
N ALA A 13 -0.77 4.20 -19.15
CA ALA A 13 -1.45 3.17 -18.39
C ALA A 13 -1.90 3.81 -17.08
N ALA A 14 -3.21 4.00 -16.93
CA ALA A 14 -3.80 4.44 -15.69
C ALA A 14 -3.41 3.41 -14.63
N SER A 15 -2.55 3.83 -13.69
CA SER A 15 -2.22 3.07 -12.50
C SER A 15 -3.53 2.66 -11.85
N ALA A 16 -3.82 1.35 -11.86
CA ALA A 16 -4.97 0.82 -11.17
C ALA A 16 -4.94 1.34 -9.73
N PRO A 17 -6.08 1.78 -9.16
CA PRO A 17 -6.10 2.26 -7.79
C PRO A 17 -5.52 1.16 -6.90
N ALA A 18 -4.42 1.46 -6.23
CA ALA A 18 -3.80 0.50 -5.34
C ALA A 18 -4.82 0.07 -4.27
N PRO A 19 -4.79 -1.20 -3.85
CA PRO A 19 -5.70 -1.68 -2.83
C PRO A 19 -5.54 -0.82 -1.56
N ASP A 20 -6.66 -0.30 -1.07
CA ASP A 20 -6.72 0.41 0.21
C ASP A 20 -6.74 -0.67 1.31
N VAL A 21 -5.71 -0.68 2.16
CA VAL A 21 -5.57 -1.68 3.22
C VAL A 21 -6.14 -1.13 4.51
N VAL A 22 -7.15 -1.81 5.06
CA VAL A 22 -7.78 -1.48 6.34
C VAL A 22 -7.23 -2.40 7.42
N VAL A 23 -6.62 -1.83 8.45
CA VAL A 23 -6.12 -2.58 9.62
C VAL A 23 -7.14 -2.46 10.75
N THR A 24 -7.83 -3.54 11.10
CA THR A 24 -8.98 -3.52 12.04
C THR A 24 -8.54 -3.33 13.49
N SER A 25 -7.36 -3.83 13.87
CA SER A 25 -6.77 -3.63 15.20
C SER A 25 -6.35 -2.19 15.50
N LEU A 26 -6.13 -1.38 14.46
CA LEU A 26 -5.84 0.05 14.55
C LEU A 26 -7.05 0.81 14.06
N ARG A 27 -8.03 1.02 14.94
CA ARG A 27 -9.33 1.62 14.60
C ARG A 27 -9.13 2.82 13.65
N LYS A 28 -9.55 2.63 12.39
CA LYS A 28 -9.58 3.59 11.28
C LYS A 28 -8.28 3.78 10.48
N LEU A 29 -7.17 3.10 10.76
CA LEU A 29 -5.97 3.24 9.91
C LEU A 29 -6.26 2.69 8.51
N ARG A 30 -6.03 3.54 7.50
CA ARG A 30 -6.11 3.18 6.09
C ARG A 30 -4.83 3.54 5.38
N ILE A 31 -4.16 2.57 4.81
CA ILE A 31 -2.92 2.77 4.06
C ILE A 31 -3.24 2.66 2.57
N ALA A 32 -2.85 3.70 1.82
CA ALA A 32 -2.78 3.62 0.38
C ALA A 32 -1.33 3.42 -0.03
N THR A 33 -1.14 2.53 -1.00
CA THR A 33 0.15 2.31 -1.65
C THR A 33 0.11 2.87 -3.06
N GLN A 34 1.27 3.11 -3.65
CA GLN A 34 1.43 3.39 -5.07
C GLN A 34 2.27 2.25 -5.60
N VAL A 35 1.76 1.56 -6.61
CA VAL A 35 2.42 0.40 -7.21
C VAL A 35 2.78 0.73 -8.65
N ASP A 36 4.05 0.57 -8.99
CA ASP A 36 4.58 0.74 -10.33
C ASP A 36 5.42 -0.50 -10.70
N GLY A 37 5.16 -1.08 -11.87
CA GLY A 37 5.89 -2.28 -12.33
C GLY A 37 5.82 -3.48 -11.36
N GLY A 38 4.76 -3.59 -10.56
CA GLY A 38 4.61 -4.66 -9.54
C GLY A 38 5.40 -4.43 -8.25
N LYS A 39 5.99 -3.24 -8.06
CA LYS A 39 6.69 -2.84 -6.82
C LYS A 39 6.00 -1.66 -6.18
N VAL A 40 6.03 -1.59 -4.85
CA VAL A 40 5.54 -0.42 -4.13
C VAL A 40 6.56 0.72 -4.25
N THR A 41 6.16 1.84 -4.84
CA THR A 41 6.98 3.05 -5.03
C THR A 41 6.61 4.18 -4.09
N GLY A 42 5.42 4.13 -3.51
CA GLY A 42 4.94 5.10 -2.55
C GLY A 42 3.96 4.48 -1.58
N CYS A 43 3.86 5.07 -0.39
CA CYS A 43 2.92 4.62 0.61
C CYS A 43 2.62 5.75 1.60
N HIS A 44 1.33 5.94 1.91
CA HIS A 44 0.87 6.99 2.80
C HIS A 44 -0.43 6.58 3.52
N ALA A 45 -0.64 7.13 4.71
CA ALA A 45 -1.89 6.96 5.42
C ALA A 45 -2.98 7.85 4.78
N ARG A 46 -4.05 7.22 4.27
CA ARG A 46 -5.31 7.90 3.89
C ARG A 46 -6.06 8.38 5.12
N VAL A 47 -6.04 7.56 6.16
CA VAL A 47 -6.61 7.87 7.48
C VAL A 47 -5.56 7.46 8.49
N SER A 48 -5.03 8.43 9.25
CA SER A 48 -4.00 8.21 10.27
C SER A 48 -4.57 7.48 11.49
N SER A 49 -3.73 6.67 12.13
CA SER A 49 -4.02 6.06 13.43
C SER A 49 -3.97 7.06 14.60
N GLY A 50 -3.45 8.27 14.37
CA GLY A 50 -3.14 9.25 15.41
C GLY A 50 -1.72 9.10 15.98
N ASP A 51 -0.98 8.04 15.62
CA ASP A 51 0.43 7.85 15.97
C ASP A 51 1.28 7.71 14.69
N GLY A 52 2.19 8.67 14.47
CA GLY A 52 3.03 8.66 13.27
C GLY A 52 4.02 7.49 13.21
N GLY A 53 4.37 6.90 14.37
CA GLY A 53 5.22 5.72 14.43
C GLY A 53 4.49 4.43 14.00
N ILE A 54 3.18 4.35 14.28
CA ILE A 54 2.28 3.29 13.84
C ILE A 54 1.95 3.46 12.36
N ASP A 55 1.68 4.68 11.90
CA ASP A 55 1.41 4.95 10.48
C ASP A 55 2.61 4.54 9.60
N ARG A 56 3.84 4.90 10.02
CA ARG A 56 5.07 4.46 9.34
C ARG A 56 5.26 2.95 9.40
N ALA A 57 4.97 2.33 10.54
CA ALA A 57 5.08 0.88 10.72
C ALA A 57 4.11 0.11 9.80
N ALA A 58 2.86 0.55 9.73
CA ALA A 58 1.87 -0.04 8.85
C ALA A 58 2.26 0.11 7.38
N CYS A 59 2.77 1.28 7.01
CA CYS A 59 3.26 1.54 5.67
C CYS A 59 4.42 0.62 5.28
N ALA A 60 5.43 0.48 6.15
CA ALA A 60 6.54 -0.45 5.94
C ALA A 60 6.08 -1.91 5.88
N ALA A 61 5.10 -2.30 6.71
CA ALA A 61 4.50 -3.62 6.68
C ALA A 61 3.76 -3.88 5.35
N THR A 62 3.01 -2.91 4.81
CA THR A 62 2.34 -3.05 3.52
C THR A 62 3.33 -3.26 2.39
N VAL A 63 4.42 -2.48 2.36
CA VAL A 63 5.52 -2.67 1.38
C VAL A 63 6.11 -4.07 1.48
N ALA A 64 6.41 -4.55 2.69
CA ALA A 64 7.00 -5.87 2.91
C ALA A 64 6.06 -7.01 2.48
N CYS A 65 4.78 -6.93 2.84
CA CYS A 65 3.77 -7.92 2.48
C CYS A 65 3.53 -7.97 0.97
N PHE A 66 3.41 -6.81 0.33
CA PHE A 66 3.19 -6.72 -1.11
C PHE A 66 4.39 -7.24 -1.91
N ASN A 67 5.61 -6.81 -1.55
CA ASN A 67 6.84 -7.31 -2.18
C ASN A 67 7.09 -8.80 -1.90
N GLY A 68 6.52 -9.34 -0.83
CA GLY A 68 6.49 -10.78 -0.53
C GLY A 68 5.47 -11.58 -1.35
N GLY A 69 4.73 -10.94 -2.25
CA GLY A 69 3.75 -11.58 -3.14
C GLY A 69 2.32 -11.60 -2.61
N VAL A 70 2.06 -11.00 -1.44
CA VAL A 70 0.71 -10.90 -0.89
C VAL A 70 0.02 -9.66 -1.47
N THR A 71 -0.70 -9.83 -2.57
CA THR A 71 -1.31 -8.72 -3.32
C THR A 71 -2.83 -8.68 -3.23
N GLN A 72 -3.46 -9.76 -2.73
CA GLN A 72 -4.90 -9.83 -2.53
C GLN A 72 -5.33 -9.00 -1.32
N PRO A 73 -6.46 -8.27 -1.37
CA PRO A 73 -6.82 -7.29 -0.34
C PRO A 73 -6.92 -7.86 1.08
N GLU A 74 -7.67 -8.94 1.28
CA GLU A 74 -7.84 -9.58 2.59
C GLU A 74 -6.51 -10.17 3.12
N PRO A 75 -5.78 -11.02 2.35
CA PRO A 75 -4.48 -11.53 2.78
C PRO A 75 -3.45 -10.44 3.07
N LEU A 76 -3.48 -9.34 2.31
CA LEU A 76 -2.59 -8.21 2.53
C LEU A 76 -2.91 -7.49 3.84
N ALA A 77 -4.20 -7.28 4.14
CA ALA A 77 -4.62 -6.71 5.42
C ALA A 77 -4.19 -7.57 6.61
N ASP A 78 -4.37 -8.89 6.52
CA ASP A 78 -3.95 -9.85 7.55
C ASP A 78 -2.43 -9.82 7.79
N CYS A 79 -1.65 -9.84 6.70
CA CYS A 79 -0.19 -9.75 6.78
C CYS A 79 0.28 -8.43 7.43
N VAL A 80 -0.33 -7.31 7.04
CA VAL A 80 -0.01 -5.98 7.60
C VAL A 80 -0.38 -5.94 9.08
N GLU A 81 -1.56 -6.41 9.46
CA GLU A 81 -2.01 -6.46 10.84
C GLU A 81 -1.07 -7.28 11.72
N ALA A 82 -0.66 -8.46 11.29
CA ALA A 82 0.26 -9.31 12.05
C ALA A 82 1.60 -8.62 12.34
N LYS A 83 2.17 -7.92 11.36
CA LYS A 83 3.44 -7.19 11.52
C LYS A 83 3.30 -5.95 12.40
N VAL A 84 2.23 -5.20 12.23
CA VAL A 84 1.95 -4.00 13.03
C VAL A 84 1.67 -4.38 14.49
N ALA A 85 0.90 -5.45 14.72
CA ALA A 85 0.63 -5.96 16.07
C ALA A 85 1.92 -6.41 16.77
N ALA A 86 2.87 -7.01 16.04
CA ALA A 86 4.18 -7.34 16.59
C ALA A 86 4.94 -6.08 17.07
N LEU A 87 4.99 -5.04 16.25
CA LEU A 87 5.64 -3.77 16.60
C LEU A 87 4.98 -3.07 17.79
N VAL A 88 3.65 -3.08 17.88
CA VAL A 88 2.92 -2.50 19.01
C VAL A 88 3.24 -3.27 20.30
N ARG A 89 3.31 -4.61 20.25
CA ARG A 89 3.71 -5.43 21.41
C ARG A 89 5.14 -5.15 21.86
N GLU A 90 6.08 -5.00 20.93
CA GLU A 90 7.47 -4.63 21.25
C GLU A 90 7.56 -3.26 21.90
N ARG A 91 6.73 -2.29 21.49
CA ARG A 91 6.69 -0.95 22.10
C ARG A 91 5.95 -0.87 23.43
N GLY A 92 4.89 -1.67 23.63
CA GLY A 92 4.07 -1.67 24.83
C GLY A 92 4.59 -2.56 25.96
N GLY A 93 5.56 -3.44 25.68
CA GLY A 93 6.28 -4.24 26.67
C GLY A 93 7.53 -3.58 27.25
N GLN A 94 7.74 -2.28 27.00
CA GLN A 94 8.80 -1.45 27.56
C GLN A 94 8.25 -0.56 28.68
#